data_AF-A0A8B8ND76-F1
#
_entry.id   AF-A0A8B8ND76-F1
#
_cell.length_a   1.000
_cell.length_b   1.000
_cell.length_c   1.000
_cell.angle_alpha   90.00
_cell.angle_beta   90.00
_cell.angle_gamma   90.00
#
_symmetry.space_group_name_H-M   'P 1'
#
loop_
_entity.id
_entity.type
_entity.pdbx_description
1 polymer ?
#
loop_
_entity_poly.entity_id
_entity_poly.type
_entity_poly.pdbx_seq_one_letter_code
_entity_poly.pdbx_strand_id
1 'polypeptide(L)'
;AYTSSISSYNTDMPEGALSFGVPSISATYETGEMTIFARLELGTSMASVSQVWQEGPMNGPGTPGRHSTGGANMKSTGTLNFFSTGSGDGGGSSSGSSGIGSGERRKNVHGVLNAVSWGVLMPMGVLLARYLKVFKSANPAWFYLHVTCQTSAYAVGVAGWVTGLRLGDGGGGNAGTHGNIGMALFILGTLQ
;
A
#
# COMPACT_ATOMS: atom_id res chain seq x y z
N ALA A 1 12.91 12.96 26.42
CA ALA A 1 12.87 11.82 25.49
C ALA A 1 14.17 11.04 25.65
N TYR A 2 14.13 9.71 25.55
CA TYR A 2 15.28 8.84 25.74
C TYR A 2 15.20 7.66 24.75
N THR A 3 16.31 6.94 24.57
CA THR A 3 16.33 5.73 23.73
C THR A 3 16.14 4.47 24.57
N SER A 4 15.55 3.43 23.98
CA SER A 4 15.40 2.12 24.63
C SER A 4 15.71 1.00 23.65
N SER A 5 16.61 0.10 24.03
CA SER A 5 16.94 -1.09 23.24
C SER A 5 15.93 -2.20 23.53
N ILE A 6 15.25 -2.69 22.49
CA ILE A 6 14.25 -3.76 22.60
C ILE A 6 14.86 -5.05 22.06
N SER A 7 15.20 -5.98 22.96
CA SER A 7 15.79 -7.29 22.63
C SER A 7 14.84 -8.47 22.85
N SER A 8 13.62 -8.22 23.36
CA SER A 8 12.63 -9.25 23.69
C SER A 8 11.19 -8.73 23.51
N TYR A 9 10.23 -9.65 23.35
CA TYR A 9 8.80 -9.34 23.24
C TYR A 9 8.18 -8.79 24.54
N ASN A 10 8.85 -8.99 25.68
CA ASN A 10 8.49 -8.38 26.94
C ASN A 10 9.51 -7.27 27.21
N THR A 11 9.07 -6.02 27.10
CA THR A 11 9.89 -4.84 27.35
C THR A 11 9.05 -3.79 28.05
N ASP A 12 9.62 -3.16 29.08
CA ASP A 12 9.06 -1.98 29.75
C ASP A 12 9.67 -0.69 29.19
N MET A 13 10.36 -0.79 28.04
CA MET A 13 11.09 0.29 27.38
C MET A 13 12.01 1.09 28.33
N PRO A 14 12.90 0.43 29.10
CA PRO A 14 13.81 1.13 30.00
C PRO A 14 14.79 2.00 29.22
N GLU A 15 15.22 3.11 29.81
CA GLU A 15 16.25 3.95 29.23
C GLU A 15 17.56 3.18 29.04
N GLY A 16 18.14 3.28 27.84
CA GLY A 16 19.35 2.56 27.48
C GLY A 16 19.90 2.97 26.12
N ALA A 17 21.18 2.69 25.89
CA ALA A 17 21.84 2.97 24.63
C ALA A 17 21.36 2.03 23.51
N LEU A 18 21.28 2.55 22.29
CA LEU A 18 21.09 1.75 21.07
C LEU A 18 22.44 1.27 20.54
N SER A 19 22.42 0.35 19.57
CA SER A 19 23.61 -0.09 18.85
C SER A 19 24.20 0.98 17.92
N PHE A 20 23.54 2.12 17.78
CA PHE A 20 23.96 3.27 16.96
C PHE A 20 23.73 4.59 17.71
N GLY A 21 24.45 5.63 17.30
CA GLY A 21 24.39 6.95 17.92
C GLY A 21 23.08 7.69 17.64
N VAL A 22 22.54 8.38 18.65
CA VAL A 22 21.39 9.29 18.53
C VAL A 22 21.76 10.64 19.15
N PRO A 23 22.52 11.50 18.43
CA PRO A 23 23.10 12.73 19.00
C PRO A 23 22.08 13.76 19.47
N SER A 24 20.83 13.71 18.98
CA SER A 24 19.76 14.56 19.49
C SER A 24 18.43 13.82 19.44
N ILE A 25 17.69 13.89 20.53
CA ILE A 25 16.30 13.41 20.61
C ILE A 25 15.45 14.45 21.34
N SER A 26 14.26 14.71 20.83
CA SER A 26 13.24 15.53 21.47
C SER A 26 11.86 14.97 21.15
N ALA A 27 10.85 15.41 21.89
CA ALA A 27 9.46 15.05 21.63
C ALA A 27 8.53 16.20 21.99
N THR A 28 7.44 16.33 21.25
CA THR A 28 6.33 17.23 21.56
C THR A 28 5.08 16.40 21.82
N TYR A 29 4.20 16.91 22.69
CA TYR A 29 2.89 16.33 22.93
C TYR A 29 1.84 17.42 22.84
N GLU A 30 1.04 17.40 21.79
CA GLU A 30 0.03 18.41 21.51
C GLU A 30 -1.26 17.73 21.04
N THR A 31 -2.40 18.14 21.59
CA THR A 31 -3.74 17.68 21.15
C THR A 31 -3.90 16.15 21.13
N GLY A 32 -3.24 15.42 22.05
CA GLY A 32 -3.32 13.96 22.11
C GLY A 32 -2.33 13.23 21.20
N GLU A 33 -1.54 13.95 20.41
CA GLU A 33 -0.53 13.40 19.51
C GLU A 33 0.88 13.61 20.09
N MET A 34 1.70 12.56 20.05
CA MET A 34 3.12 12.63 20.42
C MET A 34 3.97 12.56 19.16
N THR A 35 4.78 13.57 18.91
CA THR A 35 5.75 13.59 17.81
C THR A 35 7.16 13.48 18.38
N ILE A 36 7.96 12.53 17.88
CA ILE A 36 9.35 12.32 18.29
C ILE A 36 10.27 12.80 17.18
N PHE A 37 11.23 13.65 17.53
CA PHE A 37 12.30 14.10 16.65
C PHE A 37 13.61 13.47 17.09
N ALA A 38 14.32 12.84 16.17
CA ALA A 38 15.63 12.25 16.45
C ALA A 38 16.59 12.48 15.28
N ARG A 39 17.87 12.66 15.58
CA ARG A 39 18.96 12.54 14.60
C ARG A 39 19.64 11.21 14.83
N LEU A 40 19.78 10.42 13.77
CA LEU A 40 20.41 9.11 13.81
C LEU A 40 21.81 9.23 13.20
N GLU A 41 22.82 8.72 13.90
CA GLU A 41 24.17 8.60 13.36
C GLU A 41 24.27 7.35 12.49
N LEU A 42 24.39 7.56 11.18
CA LEU A 42 24.46 6.48 10.21
C LEU A 42 25.90 5.97 10.07
N GLY A 43 26.18 4.79 10.62
CA GLY A 43 27.43 4.08 10.38
C GLY A 43 27.53 3.52 8.96
N THR A 44 28.74 3.18 8.51
CA THR A 44 28.98 2.58 7.18
C THR A 44 28.25 1.26 6.94
N SER A 45 27.83 0.57 8.01
CA SER A 45 27.03 -0.65 7.97
C SER A 45 25.51 -0.42 7.98
N MET A 46 25.03 0.81 8.24
CA MET A 46 23.59 1.14 8.27
C MET A 46 23.11 1.72 6.93
N ALA A 47 23.34 0.96 5.85
CA ALA A 47 22.81 1.33 4.55
C ALA A 47 21.29 1.15 4.45
N SER A 48 20.80 0.10 5.08
CA SER A 48 19.37 -0.16 5.17
C SER A 48 19.03 -0.80 6.50
N VAL A 49 17.88 -0.43 7.05
CA VAL A 49 17.37 -0.92 8.32
C VAL A 49 15.97 -1.47 8.14
N SER A 50 15.63 -2.50 8.90
CA SER A 50 14.24 -2.92 9.04
C SER A 50 13.52 -1.92 9.92
N GLN A 51 12.40 -1.40 9.44
CA GLN A 51 11.50 -0.54 10.18
C GLN A 51 10.24 -1.34 10.50
N VAL A 52 9.70 -1.15 11.70
CA VAL A 52 8.41 -1.69 12.12
C VAL A 52 7.55 -0.56 12.68
N TRP A 53 6.24 -0.67 12.53
CA TRP A 53 5.28 0.28 13.10
C TRP A 53 4.11 -0.49 13.66
N GLN A 54 3.70 -0.15 14.87
CA GLN A 54 2.71 -0.92 15.63
C GLN A 54 1.64 -0.02 16.19
N GLU A 55 0.43 -0.57 16.31
CA GLU A 55 -0.69 0.04 17.03
C GLU A 55 -0.94 -0.77 18.30
N GLY A 56 -1.06 -0.08 19.44
CA GLY A 56 -1.30 -0.72 20.73
C GLY A 56 -2.03 0.19 21.72
N PRO A 57 -2.56 -0.39 22.81
CA PRO A 57 -3.21 0.38 23.87
C PRO A 57 -2.20 1.27 24.60
N MET A 58 -2.69 2.27 25.34
CA MET A 58 -1.87 3.03 26.30
C MET A 58 -2.22 2.61 27.73
N ASN A 59 -1.20 2.27 28.53
CA ASN A 59 -1.33 1.90 29.94
C ASN A 59 -1.22 3.16 30.81
N GLY A 60 -2.20 4.07 30.69
CA GLY A 60 -2.17 5.38 31.33
C GLY A 60 -1.51 6.47 30.48
N PRO A 61 -1.36 7.70 31.02
CA PRO A 61 -0.85 8.83 30.26
C PRO A 61 0.60 8.61 29.80
N GLY A 62 0.81 8.56 28.49
CA GLY A 62 2.15 8.55 27.89
C GLY A 62 2.91 7.23 27.96
N THR A 63 2.28 6.13 28.41
CA THR A 63 2.93 4.81 28.50
C THR A 63 2.34 3.86 27.46
N PRO A 64 3.07 3.53 26.38
CA PRO A 64 2.64 2.53 25.41
C PRO A 64 2.50 1.15 26.06
N GLY A 65 1.38 0.48 25.82
CA GLY A 65 1.13 -0.90 26.23
C GLY A 65 1.53 -1.90 25.14
N ARG A 66 1.60 -3.18 25.54
CA ARG A 66 1.90 -4.28 24.61
C ARG A 66 0.79 -4.43 23.58
N HIS A 67 1.15 -4.38 22.30
CA HIS A 67 0.24 -4.66 21.18
C HIS A 67 0.10 -6.17 20.93
N SER A 68 -0.92 -6.56 20.14
CA SER A 68 -1.12 -7.96 19.76
C SER A 68 0.04 -8.49 18.93
N THR A 69 0.65 -9.62 19.31
CA THR A 69 1.76 -10.25 18.58
C THR A 69 1.27 -11.23 17.50
N GLY A 70 0.27 -10.81 16.73
CA GLY A 70 -0.32 -11.63 15.66
C GLY A 70 -0.89 -10.77 14.52
N GLY A 71 -1.30 -11.42 13.44
CA GLY A 71 -2.05 -10.76 12.36
C GLY A 71 -1.31 -9.60 11.70
N ALA A 72 -1.94 -8.42 11.67
CA ALA A 72 -1.42 -7.22 11.02
C ALA A 72 -0.14 -6.71 11.68
N ASN A 73 -0.04 -6.72 13.02
CA ASN A 73 1.14 -6.25 13.74
C ASN A 73 2.42 -7.04 13.39
N MET A 74 2.31 -8.35 13.12
CA MET A 74 3.47 -9.14 12.68
C MET A 74 3.85 -8.88 11.21
N LYS A 75 2.94 -8.34 10.41
CA LYS A 75 3.16 -8.00 9.00
C LYS A 75 3.55 -6.53 8.80
N SER A 76 3.53 -5.76 9.88
CA SER A 76 3.72 -4.31 9.90
C SER A 76 5.21 -3.96 9.95
N THR A 77 5.90 -4.28 8.86
CA THR A 77 7.34 -4.12 8.71
C THR A 77 7.69 -3.61 7.32
N GLY A 78 8.82 -2.93 7.19
CA GLY A 78 9.37 -2.42 5.95
C GLY A 78 10.89 -2.29 6.03
N THR A 79 11.48 -1.85 4.92
CA THR A 79 12.92 -1.67 4.80
C THR A 79 13.20 -0.23 4.40
N LEU A 80 13.89 0.51 5.27
CA LEU A 80 14.29 1.89 5.06
C LEU A 80 15.75 1.92 4.57
N ASN A 81 16.05 2.66 3.51
CA ASN A 81 17.40 2.79 2.95
C ASN A 81 17.85 4.25 3.00
N PHE A 82 19.00 4.52 3.63
CA PHE A 82 19.46 5.88 3.91
C PHE A 82 20.43 6.46 2.85
N PHE A 83 20.96 5.65 1.92
CA PHE A 83 21.97 6.09 0.94
C PHE A 83 21.44 6.31 -0.48
N SER A 84 20.14 6.16 -0.71
CA SER A 84 19.55 6.41 -2.02
C SER A 84 19.44 7.92 -2.29
N THR A 85 20.47 8.55 -2.86
CA THR A 85 20.44 9.95 -3.37
C THR A 85 19.60 10.11 -4.64
N GLY A 86 18.48 9.40 -4.72
CA GLY A 86 17.54 9.39 -5.83
C GLY A 86 16.45 8.37 -5.56
N SER A 87 15.31 8.83 -5.05
CA SER A 87 14.13 8.02 -4.67
C SER A 87 14.36 7.19 -3.40
N GLY A 88 13.98 7.75 -2.26
CA GLY A 88 14.07 7.06 -0.97
C GLY A 88 13.80 7.97 0.22
N ASP A 89 12.51 8.17 0.47
CA ASP A 89 11.91 8.30 1.80
C ASP A 89 12.21 9.54 2.68
N GLY A 90 11.22 10.42 2.68
CA GLY A 90 11.07 11.57 3.57
C GLY A 90 9.80 12.29 3.15
N GLY A 91 8.70 12.08 3.90
CA GLY A 91 7.40 12.70 3.65
C GLY A 91 7.53 14.21 3.45
N GLY A 92 7.36 14.63 2.21
CA GLY A 92 7.41 16.01 1.78
C GLY A 92 6.87 16.08 0.36
N SER A 93 5.57 16.33 0.26
CA SER A 93 4.83 16.53 -0.99
C SER A 93 5.62 17.40 -1.98
N SER A 94 6.04 16.81 -3.09
CA SER A 94 6.26 17.56 -4.32
C SER A 94 6.05 16.66 -5.53
N SER A 95 5.24 17.18 -6.45
CA SER A 95 4.93 16.64 -7.76
C SER A 95 6.19 16.24 -8.53
N GLY A 96 6.42 14.95 -8.70
CA GLY A 96 7.54 14.46 -9.49
C GLY A 96 7.63 12.94 -9.46
N SER A 97 7.48 12.32 -10.64
CA SER A 97 7.63 10.88 -10.86
C SER A 97 8.99 10.35 -10.34
N SER A 98 9.02 9.66 -9.19
CA SER A 98 10.21 8.93 -8.76
C SER A 98 9.93 7.76 -7.81
N GLY A 99 10.07 6.55 -8.36
CA GLY A 99 10.64 5.39 -7.65
C GLY A 99 9.79 4.65 -6.62
N ILE A 100 8.59 4.21 -6.98
CA ILE A 100 7.81 3.28 -6.16
C ILE A 100 8.62 1.98 -5.94
N GLY A 101 8.82 1.53 -4.69
CA GLY A 101 9.49 0.26 -4.38
C GLY A 101 8.87 -0.90 -5.17
N SER A 102 9.65 -1.90 -5.60
CA SER A 102 9.16 -2.88 -6.60
C SER A 102 7.85 -3.59 -6.22
N GLY A 103 7.63 -3.85 -4.92
CA GLY A 103 6.38 -4.41 -4.39
C GLY A 103 5.21 -3.42 -4.38
N GLU A 104 5.43 -2.21 -3.88
CA GLU A 104 4.44 -1.13 -3.90
C GLU A 104 4.08 -0.73 -5.33
N ARG A 105 5.06 -0.76 -6.25
CA ARG A 105 4.85 -0.45 -7.66
C ARG A 105 3.94 -1.45 -8.30
N ARG A 106 4.14 -2.74 -7.99
CA ARG A 106 3.24 -3.81 -8.45
C ARG A 106 1.84 -3.65 -7.85
N LYS A 107 1.70 -3.30 -6.57
CA LYS A 107 0.40 -3.01 -5.93
C LYS A 107 -0.30 -1.83 -6.62
N ASN A 108 0.42 -0.74 -6.87
CA ASN A 108 -0.12 0.45 -7.55
C ASN A 108 -0.50 0.14 -9.00
N VAL A 109 0.35 -0.58 -9.74
CA VAL A 109 0.04 -1.01 -11.12
C VAL A 109 -1.20 -1.91 -11.15
N HIS A 110 -1.28 -2.91 -10.27
CA HIS A 110 -2.46 -3.76 -10.14
C HIS A 110 -3.72 -2.94 -9.84
N GLY A 111 -3.65 -2.02 -8.88
CA GLY A 111 -4.76 -1.15 -8.50
C GLY A 111 -5.22 -0.25 -9.65
N VAL A 112 -4.29 0.44 -10.33
CA VAL A 112 -4.60 1.33 -11.46
C VAL A 112 -5.20 0.55 -12.64
N LEU A 113 -4.60 -0.57 -13.02
CA LEU A 113 -5.11 -1.40 -14.12
C LEU A 113 -6.55 -1.86 -13.86
N ASN A 114 -6.84 -2.33 -12.64
CA ASN A 114 -8.18 -2.79 -12.29
C ASN A 114 -9.19 -1.64 -12.11
N ALA A 115 -8.77 -0.49 -11.60
CA ALA A 115 -9.62 0.69 -11.50
C ALA A 115 -10.06 1.19 -12.89
N VAL A 116 -9.13 1.29 -13.84
CA VAL A 116 -9.43 1.72 -15.21
C VAL A 116 -10.31 0.68 -15.93
N SER A 117 -9.97 -0.60 -15.83
CA SER A 117 -10.72 -1.68 -16.45
C SER A 117 -12.14 -1.82 -15.86
N TRP A 118 -12.21 -2.29 -14.61
CA TRP A 118 -13.46 -2.73 -13.98
C TRP A 118 -14.24 -1.57 -13.37
N GLY A 119 -13.54 -0.53 -12.90
CA GLY A 119 -14.17 0.63 -12.26
C GLY A 119 -14.70 1.67 -13.27
N VAL A 120 -14.11 1.76 -14.47
CA VAL A 120 -14.44 2.82 -15.44
C VAL A 120 -14.91 2.25 -16.77
N LEU A 121 -14.08 1.51 -17.49
CA LEU A 121 -14.39 1.08 -18.86
C LEU A 121 -15.55 0.07 -18.91
N MET A 122 -15.59 -0.93 -18.03
CA MET A 122 -16.70 -1.89 -17.98
C MET A 122 -18.07 -1.22 -17.77
N PRO A 123 -18.27 -0.37 -16.74
CA PRO A 123 -19.51 0.41 -16.58
C PRO A 123 -19.79 1.34 -17.75
N MET A 124 -18.78 2.02 -18.30
CA MET A 124 -18.96 2.94 -19.42
C MET A 124 -19.52 2.22 -20.66
N GLY A 125 -19.02 1.03 -20.97
CA GLY A 125 -19.56 0.20 -22.07
C GLY A 125 -21.03 -0.14 -21.88
N VAL A 126 -21.45 -0.47 -20.65
CA VAL A 126 -22.86 -0.72 -20.31
C VAL A 126 -23.71 0.53 -20.47
N LEU A 127 -23.23 1.69 -19.98
CA LEU A 127 -23.95 2.97 -20.10
C LEU A 127 -24.11 3.38 -21.58
N LEU A 128 -23.07 3.22 -22.40
CA LEU A 128 -23.13 3.50 -23.84
C LEU A 128 -24.21 2.64 -24.52
N ALA A 129 -24.27 1.34 -24.24
CA ALA A 129 -25.32 0.47 -24.77
C ALA A 129 -26.71 0.84 -24.24
N ARG A 130 -26.83 1.25 -22.97
CA ARG A 130 -28.11 1.63 -22.36
C ARG A 130 -28.68 2.91 -22.95
N TYR A 131 -27.85 3.94 -23.11
CA TYR A 131 -28.33 5.28 -23.48
C TYR A 131 -28.25 5.57 -24.98
N LEU A 132 -27.26 5.05 -25.71
CA LEU A 132 -27.12 5.35 -27.13
C LEU A 132 -27.98 4.47 -28.03
N LYS A 133 -28.33 3.25 -27.58
CA LYS A 133 -29.18 2.31 -28.35
C LYS A 133 -30.58 2.87 -28.66
N VAL A 134 -31.07 3.84 -27.88
CA VAL A 134 -32.40 4.44 -28.05
C VAL A 134 -32.45 5.37 -29.28
N PHE A 135 -31.31 5.91 -29.72
CA PHE A 135 -31.26 6.84 -30.84
C PHE A 135 -31.09 6.09 -32.18
N LYS A 136 -32.05 6.24 -33.09
CA LYS A 136 -31.96 5.69 -34.46
C LYS A 136 -30.71 6.18 -35.21
N SER A 137 -30.21 7.38 -34.92
CA SER A 137 -28.99 7.94 -35.52
C SER A 137 -27.70 7.28 -35.02
N ALA A 138 -27.73 6.62 -33.87
CA ALA A 138 -26.58 5.96 -33.27
C ALA A 138 -26.47 4.48 -33.66
N ASN A 139 -27.27 4.00 -34.63
CA ASN A 139 -27.09 2.69 -35.24
C ASN A 139 -26.09 2.78 -36.41
N PRO A 140 -25.04 1.93 -36.47
CA PRO A 140 -24.62 0.87 -35.54
C PRO A 140 -23.59 1.33 -34.49
N ALA A 141 -23.31 2.63 -34.39
CA ALA A 141 -22.26 3.19 -33.54
C ALA A 141 -22.34 2.80 -32.05
N TRP A 142 -23.53 2.70 -31.44
CA TRP A 142 -23.67 2.30 -30.04
C TRP A 142 -23.08 0.90 -29.79
N PHE A 143 -23.25 -0.01 -30.75
CA PHE A 143 -22.78 -1.40 -30.64
C PHE A 143 -21.26 -1.45 -30.75
N TYR A 144 -20.69 -0.70 -31.70
CA TYR A 144 -19.23 -0.58 -31.81
C TYR A 144 -18.62 0.06 -30.56
N LEU A 145 -19.18 1.14 -30.05
CA LEU A 145 -18.71 1.79 -28.83
C LEU A 145 -18.81 0.86 -27.61
N HIS A 146 -19.91 0.11 -27.48
CA HIS A 146 -20.07 -0.89 -26.43
C HIS A 146 -19.00 -1.98 -26.53
N VAL A 147 -18.86 -2.62 -27.69
CA VAL A 147 -17.93 -3.75 -27.85
C VAL A 147 -16.47 -3.30 -27.73
N THR A 148 -16.10 -2.11 -28.23
CA THR A 148 -14.73 -1.59 -28.05
C THR A 148 -14.42 -1.31 -26.59
N CYS A 149 -15.41 -0.80 -25.83
CA CYS A 149 -15.23 -0.51 -24.42
C CYS A 149 -15.11 -1.80 -23.60
N GLN A 150 -15.97 -2.80 -23.86
CA GLN A 150 -15.94 -4.09 -23.19
C GLN A 150 -14.65 -4.87 -23.46
N THR A 151 -14.25 -4.96 -24.74
CA THR A 151 -13.04 -5.71 -25.14
C THR A 151 -11.76 -5.07 -24.62
N SER A 152 -11.64 -3.73 -24.68
CA SER A 152 -10.49 -3.02 -24.13
C SER A 152 -10.42 -3.11 -22.60
N ALA A 153 -11.57 -2.98 -21.91
CA ALA A 153 -11.64 -3.19 -20.47
C ALA A 153 -11.15 -4.60 -20.11
N TYR A 154 -11.71 -5.64 -20.73
CA TYR A 154 -11.33 -7.02 -20.46
C TYR A 154 -9.83 -7.26 -20.68
N ALA A 155 -9.25 -6.77 -21.78
CA ALA A 155 -7.80 -6.91 -22.03
C ALA A 155 -6.94 -6.27 -20.92
N VAL A 156 -7.28 -5.06 -20.49
CA VAL A 156 -6.59 -4.38 -19.38
C VAL A 156 -6.83 -5.10 -18.05
N GLY A 157 -8.05 -5.59 -17.81
CA GLY A 157 -8.44 -6.38 -16.65
C GLY A 157 -7.65 -7.69 -16.51
N VAL A 158 -7.36 -8.39 -17.60
CA VAL A 158 -6.49 -9.57 -17.61
C VAL A 158 -5.07 -9.21 -17.14
N ALA A 159 -4.50 -8.11 -17.63
CA ALA A 159 -3.19 -7.65 -17.18
C ALA A 159 -3.20 -7.26 -15.69
N GLY A 160 -4.26 -6.60 -15.24
CA GLY A 160 -4.52 -6.30 -13.83
C GLY A 160 -4.61 -7.58 -12.98
N TRP A 161 -5.29 -8.62 -13.46
CA TRP A 161 -5.43 -9.89 -12.75
C TRP A 161 -4.09 -10.63 -12.63
N VAL A 162 -3.32 -10.75 -13.71
CA VAL A 162 -1.99 -11.40 -13.71
C VAL A 162 -1.04 -10.70 -12.73
N THR A 163 -1.05 -9.37 -12.69
CA THR A 163 -0.24 -8.62 -11.71
C THR A 163 -0.71 -8.88 -10.27
N GLY A 164 -2.01 -9.10 -10.05
CA GLY A 164 -2.58 -9.51 -8.76
C GLY A 164 -2.12 -10.90 -8.30
N LEU A 165 -2.07 -11.88 -9.22
CA LEU A 165 -1.54 -13.22 -8.90
C LEU A 165 -0.07 -13.16 -8.46
N ARG A 166 0.75 -12.35 -9.16
CA ARG A 166 2.17 -12.13 -8.81
C ARG A 166 2.37 -11.41 -7.47
N LEU A 167 1.37 -10.66 -7.00
CA LEU A 167 1.39 -10.05 -5.66
C LEU A 167 1.08 -11.06 -4.55
N GLY A 168 0.25 -12.07 -4.84
CA GLY A 168 -0.13 -13.11 -3.87
C GLY A 168 0.99 -14.10 -3.54
N ASP A 169 1.88 -14.37 -4.50
CA ASP A 169 2.99 -15.34 -4.38
C ASP A 169 4.16 -14.83 -3.49
N GLY A 170 4.25 -13.52 -3.26
CA GLY A 170 5.40 -12.86 -2.63
C GLY A 170 5.39 -12.75 -1.10
N GLY A 171 4.55 -13.50 -0.38
CA GLY A 171 4.54 -13.51 1.09
C GLY A 171 3.99 -12.23 1.72
N GLY A 172 2.67 -12.12 1.83
CA GLY A 172 2.02 -11.01 2.53
C GLY A 172 0.52 -11.28 2.68
N GLY A 173 0.17 -12.13 3.65
CA GLY A 173 -1.14 -12.76 3.72
C GLY A 173 -2.35 -11.83 3.85
N ASN A 174 -3.51 -12.41 3.51
CA ASN A 174 -4.88 -11.88 3.48
C ASN A 174 -5.27 -11.05 2.24
N ALA A 175 -4.94 -11.59 1.07
CA ALA A 175 -5.73 -11.40 -0.15
C ALA A 175 -6.98 -12.33 -0.21
N GLY A 176 -7.42 -12.92 0.91
CA GLY A 176 -8.47 -13.96 0.90
C GLY A 176 -9.79 -13.46 0.31
N THR A 177 -10.42 -12.46 0.92
CA THR A 177 -11.72 -11.98 0.45
C THR A 177 -11.62 -11.18 -0.86
N HIS A 178 -10.70 -10.21 -0.92
CA HIS A 178 -10.52 -9.39 -2.13
C HIS A 178 -10.10 -10.23 -3.35
N GLY A 179 -9.17 -11.17 -3.17
CA GLY A 179 -8.74 -12.09 -4.21
C GLY A 179 -9.85 -13.05 -4.65
N ASN A 180 -10.64 -13.60 -3.72
CA ASN A 180 -11.78 -14.47 -4.05
C ASN A 180 -12.85 -13.72 -4.84
N ILE A 181 -13.20 -12.50 -4.43
CA ILE A 181 -14.16 -11.65 -5.16
C ILE A 181 -13.60 -11.30 -6.55
N GLY A 182 -12.32 -10.90 -6.62
CA GLY A 182 -11.65 -10.60 -7.89
C GLY A 182 -11.63 -11.80 -8.84
N MET A 183 -11.38 -13.01 -8.33
CA MET A 183 -11.42 -14.25 -9.11
C MET A 183 -12.83 -14.55 -9.62
N ALA A 184 -13.85 -14.43 -8.78
CA ALA A 184 -15.24 -14.63 -9.19
C ALA A 184 -15.66 -13.63 -10.27
N LEU A 185 -15.33 -12.35 -10.11
CA LEU A 185 -15.59 -11.32 -11.13
C LEU A 185 -14.87 -11.61 -12.44
N PHE A 186 -13.63 -12.06 -12.37
CA PHE A 186 -12.86 -12.42 -13.56
C PHE A 186 -13.50 -13.58 -14.33
N ILE A 187 -13.90 -14.66 -13.63
CA ILE A 187 -14.59 -15.81 -14.23
C ILE A 187 -15.91 -15.38 -14.88
N LEU A 188 -16.75 -14.64 -14.15
CA LEU A 188 -18.04 -14.17 -14.67
C LEU A 188 -17.87 -13.23 -15.86
N GLY A 189 -16.91 -12.31 -15.82
CA GLY A 189 -16.64 -11.41 -16.94
C GLY A 189 -16.02 -12.10 -18.15
N THR A 190 -15.35 -13.24 -17.98
CA THR A 190 -14.88 -14.08 -19.10
C THR A 190 -16.03 -14.81 -19.81
N LEU A 191 -17.12 -15.06 -19.09
CA LEU A 191 -18.31 -15.73 -19.63
C LEU A 191 -19.32 -14.76 -20.29
N GLN A 192 -19.19 -13.46 -20.03
CA GLN A 192 -20.08 -12.39 -20.51
C GLN A 192 -19.86 -12.06 -21.99
#